data_AF-E2NAM9-F1
#
_entry.id   AF-E2NAM9-F1
#
_cell.length_a   1.000
_cell.length_b   1.000
_cell.length_c   1.000
_cell.angle_alpha   90.00
_cell.angle_beta   90.00
_cell.angle_gamma   90.00
#
_symmetry.space_group_name_H-M   'P 1'
#
loop_
_entity.id
_entity.type
_entity.pdbx_description
1 polymer ?
#
loop_
_entity_poly.entity_id
_entity_poly.type
_entity_poly.pdbx_seq_one_letter_code
_entity_poly.pdbx_strand_id
1 'polypeptide(L)'
;MKNILLLILICCLSLSNRAQEQMNPSSRISGKAIKLPGFVTSPYFEEQVISFIHTPGIKVHINAPAETKFGKDKPTKLVLYALPNGNSTDWTIGKMPAEGDDWHYHIQHIGAQTRYIRATDPECNFITVYLEADTKSWGSWRKAEPTRDQKIKETVEYILSLFFQV
;
A
#
# COMPACT_ATOMS: atom_id res chain seq x y z
N MET A 1 -21.96 -47.89 -4.70
CA MET A 1 -21.10 -47.17 -5.67
C MET A 1 -21.85 -46.13 -6.51
N LYS A 2 -23.10 -46.36 -6.94
CA LYS A 2 -23.90 -45.37 -7.70
C LYS A 2 -24.21 -44.06 -6.95
N ASN A 3 -24.42 -44.11 -5.63
CA ASN A 3 -24.82 -42.92 -4.86
C ASN A 3 -23.65 -41.95 -4.55
N ILE A 4 -22.41 -42.44 -4.55
CA ILE A 4 -21.21 -41.61 -4.32
C ILE A 4 -20.90 -40.78 -5.58
N LEU A 5 -21.14 -41.34 -6.77
CA LEU A 5 -20.93 -40.65 -8.04
C LEU A 5 -21.92 -39.47 -8.23
N LEU A 6 -23.15 -39.61 -7.72
CA LEU A 6 -24.18 -38.57 -7.78
C LEU A 6 -23.87 -37.38 -6.85
N LEU A 7 -23.32 -37.62 -5.66
CA LEU A 7 -22.89 -36.55 -4.75
C LEU A 7 -21.71 -35.74 -5.29
N ILE A 8 -20.76 -36.40 -5.97
CA ILE A 8 -19.61 -35.71 -6.58
C ILE A 8 -20.08 -34.80 -7.73
N LEU A 9 -21.04 -35.24 -8.54
CA LEU A 9 -21.60 -34.40 -9.63
C LEU A 9 -22.33 -33.15 -9.09
N ILE A 10 -23.09 -33.27 -8.01
CA ILE A 10 -23.82 -32.14 -7.41
C ILE A 10 -22.85 -31.13 -6.79
N CYS A 11 -21.74 -31.59 -6.20
CA CYS A 11 -20.71 -30.71 -5.65
C CYS A 11 -19.93 -29.96 -6.76
N CYS A 12 -19.65 -30.61 -7.89
CA CYS A 12 -19.01 -29.96 -9.04
C CYS A 12 -19.93 -28.92 -9.72
N LEU A 13 -21.25 -29.16 -9.74
CA LEU A 13 -22.22 -28.20 -10.27
C LEU A 13 -22.42 -26.99 -9.35
N SER A 14 -22.41 -27.16 -8.03
CA SER A 14 -22.51 -26.04 -7.08
C SER A 14 -21.23 -25.20 -6.98
N LEU A 15 -20.05 -25.81 -7.18
CA LEU A 15 -18.78 -25.08 -7.33
C LEU A 15 -18.72 -24.29 -8.64
N SER A 16 -19.28 -24.82 -9.74
CA SER A 16 -19.31 -24.12 -11.04
C SER A 16 -20.22 -22.89 -11.00
N ASN A 17 -21.37 -22.95 -10.31
CA ASN A 17 -22.24 -21.78 -10.15
C ASN A 17 -21.63 -20.69 -9.25
N ARG A 18 -20.89 -21.07 -8.19
CA ARG A 18 -20.15 -20.09 -7.36
C ARG A 18 -19.03 -19.38 -8.12
N ALA A 19 -18.42 -20.03 -9.11
CA ALA A 19 -17.39 -19.42 -9.96
C ALA A 19 -17.99 -18.43 -10.99
N GLN A 20 -19.24 -18.61 -11.41
CA GLN A 20 -19.91 -17.71 -12.35
C GLN A 20 -20.58 -16.49 -11.71
N GLU A 21 -20.96 -16.53 -10.42
CA GLU A 21 -21.48 -15.35 -9.72
C GLU A 21 -20.43 -14.24 -9.48
N GLN A 22 -19.13 -14.52 -9.65
CA GLN A 22 -18.07 -13.51 -9.54
C GLN A 22 -17.62 -12.87 -10.87
N MET A 23 -18.29 -13.16 -11.99
CA MET A 23 -18.02 -12.49 -13.27
C MET A 23 -19.27 -11.84 -13.86
N ASN A 24 -19.84 -10.89 -13.13
CA ASN A 24 -20.56 -9.79 -13.77
C ASN A 24 -19.66 -8.53 -13.76
N PRO A 25 -18.94 -8.23 -14.86
CA PRO A 25 -18.11 -7.03 -14.92
C PRO A 25 -18.94 -5.74 -15.00
N SER A 26 -20.26 -5.83 -15.16
CA SER A 26 -21.14 -4.68 -15.37
C SER A 26 -21.80 -4.12 -14.10
N SER A 27 -21.49 -4.64 -12.91
CA SER A 27 -21.96 -4.09 -11.63
C SER A 27 -20.89 -3.33 -10.85
N ARG A 28 -19.74 -3.01 -11.45
CA ARG A 28 -18.76 -2.11 -10.83
C ARG A 28 -19.41 -0.75 -10.67
N ILE A 29 -19.73 -0.45 -9.41
CA ILE A 29 -20.18 0.84 -8.92
C ILE A 29 -19.38 1.92 -9.65
N SER A 30 -20.09 2.78 -10.36
CA SER A 30 -19.63 4.03 -10.96
C SER A 30 -19.22 5.01 -9.83
N GLY A 31 -18.25 4.61 -9.00
CA GLY A 31 -17.58 5.49 -8.06
C GLY A 31 -16.73 6.43 -8.89
N LYS A 32 -17.08 7.72 -8.88
CA LYS A 32 -16.28 8.77 -9.51
C LYS A 32 -14.83 8.62 -9.03
N ALA A 33 -13.88 8.48 -9.95
CA ALA A 33 -12.46 8.41 -9.61
C ALA A 33 -12.05 9.63 -8.76
N ILE A 34 -11.39 9.38 -7.62
CA ILE A 34 -11.03 10.40 -6.65
C ILE A 34 -9.52 10.57 -6.63
N LYS A 35 -9.08 11.71 -7.17
CA LYS A 35 -7.69 12.13 -7.15
C LYS A 35 -7.37 12.88 -5.86
N LEU A 36 -6.34 12.41 -5.14
CA LEU A 36 -5.78 13.09 -3.98
C LEU A 36 -4.97 14.33 -4.42
N PRO A 37 -5.16 15.50 -3.80
CA PRO A 37 -4.44 16.72 -4.18
C PRO A 37 -2.92 16.56 -4.07
N GLY A 38 -2.20 16.92 -5.14
CA GLY A 38 -0.73 16.83 -5.19
C GLY A 38 -0.17 15.44 -5.47
N PHE A 39 -1.00 14.40 -5.50
CA PHE A 39 -0.59 13.05 -5.87
C PHE A 39 -0.53 12.89 -7.39
N VAL A 40 0.43 12.07 -7.83
CA VAL A 40 0.57 11.62 -9.21
C VAL A 40 0.22 10.15 -9.32
N THR A 41 -0.23 9.70 -10.49
CA THR A 41 -0.46 8.28 -10.76
C THR A 41 0.88 7.59 -11.00
N SER A 42 1.13 6.52 -10.25
CA SER A 42 2.29 5.65 -10.42
C SER A 42 2.22 4.95 -11.78
N PRO A 43 3.33 4.90 -12.54
CA PRO A 43 3.36 4.24 -13.86
C PRO A 43 3.29 2.72 -13.77
N TYR A 44 3.36 2.12 -12.57
CA TYR A 44 3.48 0.67 -12.40
C TYR A 44 2.15 -0.01 -12.06
N PHE A 45 1.36 0.57 -11.15
CA PHE A 45 0.16 -0.06 -10.60
C PHE A 45 -1.02 0.90 -10.43
N GLU A 46 -0.98 2.05 -11.11
CA GLU A 46 -2.02 3.12 -11.06
C GLU A 46 -2.27 3.71 -9.66
N GLU A 47 -1.44 3.35 -8.68
CA GLU A 47 -1.49 3.85 -7.31
C GLU A 47 -1.26 5.36 -7.31
N GLN A 48 -1.90 6.07 -6.39
CA GLN A 48 -1.65 7.48 -6.20
C GLN A 48 -0.43 7.63 -5.29
N VAL A 49 0.62 8.31 -5.78
CA VAL A 49 1.87 8.49 -5.03
C VAL A 49 2.26 9.96 -4.91
N ILE A 50 2.93 10.29 -3.80
CA ILE A 50 3.60 11.59 -3.61
C ILE A 50 4.89 11.36 -2.80
N SER A 51 5.90 12.17 -3.05
CA SER A 51 7.14 12.17 -2.26
C SER A 51 7.58 13.58 -1.94
N PHE A 52 8.03 13.80 -0.71
CA PHE A 52 8.51 15.08 -0.24
C PHE A 52 9.42 14.91 0.97
N ILE A 53 10.10 15.98 1.34
CA ILE A 53 10.84 16.11 2.61
C ILE A 53 10.10 17.20 3.39
N HIS A 54 9.39 16.81 4.45
CA HIS A 54 8.70 17.77 5.31
C HIS A 54 9.65 18.33 6.37
N THR A 55 10.36 17.42 7.03
CA THR A 55 11.39 17.73 8.01
C THR A 55 12.74 17.35 7.44
N PRO A 56 13.77 18.22 7.47
CA PRO A 56 15.09 17.88 6.97
C PRO A 56 15.58 16.55 7.54
N GLY A 57 15.96 15.64 6.63
CA GLY A 57 16.47 14.31 6.93
C GLY A 57 15.43 13.19 7.03
N ILE A 58 14.14 13.48 6.87
CA ILE A 58 13.09 12.46 6.72
C ILE A 58 12.43 12.61 5.35
N LYS A 59 12.73 11.69 4.44
CA LYS A 59 12.00 11.54 3.18
C LYS A 59 10.71 10.76 3.43
N VAL A 60 9.60 11.33 2.98
CA VAL A 60 8.28 10.72 3.03
C VAL A 60 7.88 10.31 1.63
N HIS A 61 7.48 9.05 1.44
CA HIS A 61 6.81 8.57 0.23
C HIS A 61 5.47 7.96 0.63
N ILE A 62 4.38 8.46 0.07
CA ILE A 62 3.04 7.95 0.35
C ILE A 62 2.56 7.18 -0.88
N ASN A 63 2.07 5.96 -0.64
CA ASN A 63 1.39 5.12 -1.61
C ASN A 63 -0.06 4.93 -1.18
N ALA A 64 -0.98 5.52 -1.93
CA ALA A 64 -2.43 5.44 -1.74
C ALA A 64 -3.08 4.59 -2.85
N PRO A 65 -4.32 4.07 -2.62
CA PRO A 65 -5.06 3.36 -3.66
C PRO A 65 -5.20 4.18 -4.95
N ALA A 66 -5.34 3.49 -6.09
CA ALA A 66 -5.69 4.12 -7.36
C ALA A 66 -6.95 4.99 -7.23
N GLU A 67 -7.08 6.02 -8.07
CA GLU A 67 -8.22 6.97 -8.01
C GLU A 67 -9.58 6.26 -8.08
N THR A 68 -9.66 5.18 -8.85
CA THR A 68 -10.88 4.37 -9.02
C THR A 68 -11.19 3.46 -7.82
N LYS A 69 -10.27 3.30 -6.88
CA LYS A 69 -10.40 2.43 -5.70
C LYS A 69 -10.50 3.21 -4.39
N PHE A 70 -10.06 4.47 -4.38
CA PHE A 70 -10.19 5.37 -3.24
C PHE A 70 -11.65 5.83 -3.07
N GLY A 71 -12.19 5.76 -1.85
CA GLY A 71 -13.55 6.20 -1.53
C GLY A 71 -13.58 7.14 -0.34
N LYS A 72 -14.26 8.30 -0.45
CA LYS A 72 -14.35 9.29 0.65
C LYS A 72 -15.18 8.81 1.85
N ASP A 73 -16.07 7.87 1.60
CA ASP A 73 -16.92 7.21 2.58
C ASP A 73 -16.23 6.01 3.25
N LYS A 74 -15.07 5.58 2.73
CA LYS A 74 -14.31 4.47 3.30
C LYS A 74 -13.42 4.94 4.45
N PRO A 75 -13.33 4.19 5.56
CA PRO A 75 -12.34 4.45 6.57
C PRO A 75 -10.92 4.40 5.99
N THR A 76 -10.09 5.38 6.36
CA THR A 76 -8.68 5.43 5.96
C THR A 76 -7.81 4.74 7.01
N LYS A 77 -7.00 3.78 6.58
CA LYS A 77 -6.01 3.07 7.42
C LYS A 77 -4.60 3.50 6.97
N LEU A 78 -3.91 4.22 7.83
CA LEU A 78 -2.53 4.65 7.61
C LEU A 78 -1.54 3.66 8.23
N VAL A 79 -0.60 3.17 7.42
CA VAL A 79 0.56 2.42 7.88
C VAL A 79 1.79 3.30 7.75
N LEU A 80 2.32 3.74 8.88
CA LEU A 80 3.60 4.45 8.95
C LEU A 80 4.72 3.42 9.05
N TYR A 81 5.46 3.25 7.97
CA TYR A 81 6.51 2.26 7.83
C TYR A 81 7.89 2.93 7.90
N ALA A 82 8.53 2.85 9.06
CA ALA A 82 9.92 3.26 9.23
C ALA A 82 10.83 2.24 8.54
N LEU A 83 11.64 2.70 7.58
CA LEU A 83 12.48 1.80 6.79
C LEU A 83 13.53 1.08 7.63
N PRO A 84 13.84 -0.20 7.33
CA PRO A 84 14.95 -0.91 7.96
C PRO A 84 16.29 -0.21 7.73
N ASN A 85 17.25 -0.46 8.62
CA ASN A 85 18.61 0.07 8.44
C ASN A 85 19.18 -0.38 7.09
N GLY A 86 19.91 0.51 6.45
CA GLY A 86 20.51 0.31 5.13
C GLY A 86 19.54 0.37 3.97
N ASN A 87 18.22 0.52 4.18
CA ASN A 87 17.26 0.45 3.09
C ASN A 87 16.91 1.81 2.47
N SER A 88 16.58 1.80 1.18
CA SER A 88 15.93 2.90 0.46
C SER A 88 14.44 2.63 0.29
N THR A 89 13.68 3.67 -0.03
CA THR A 89 12.26 3.57 -0.35
C THR A 89 12.03 2.57 -1.49
N ASP A 90 12.80 2.66 -2.57
CA ASP A 90 12.62 1.81 -3.75
C ASP A 90 12.89 0.34 -3.42
N TRP A 91 13.97 0.05 -2.68
CA TRP A 91 14.27 -1.30 -2.18
C TRP A 91 13.16 -1.86 -1.30
N THR A 92 12.58 -1.02 -0.44
CA THR A 92 11.53 -1.44 0.50
C THR A 92 10.19 -1.69 -0.19
N ILE A 93 9.81 -0.82 -1.13
CA ILE A 93 8.62 -1.02 -1.98
C ILE A 93 8.79 -2.32 -2.77
N GLY A 94 10.00 -2.54 -3.28
CA GLY A 94 10.34 -3.69 -4.10
C GLY A 94 9.91 -3.51 -5.55
N LYS A 95 10.37 -4.43 -6.39
CA LYS A 95 9.96 -4.52 -7.79
C LYS A 95 9.93 -5.99 -8.22
N MET A 96 9.50 -6.26 -9.44
CA MET A 96 9.70 -7.58 -10.02
C MET A 96 11.22 -7.83 -10.12
N PRO A 97 11.74 -8.96 -9.61
CA PRO A 97 13.15 -9.30 -9.72
C PRO A 97 13.62 -9.32 -11.18
N ALA A 98 14.77 -8.70 -11.44
CA ALA A 98 15.50 -8.78 -12.69
C ALA A 98 16.95 -9.22 -12.43
N GLU A 99 17.59 -9.77 -13.46
CA GLU A 99 19.00 -10.17 -13.37
C GLU A 99 19.89 -8.95 -13.09
N GLY A 100 20.84 -9.11 -12.16
CA GLY A 100 21.75 -8.06 -11.74
C GLY A 100 21.17 -7.05 -10.74
N ASP A 101 19.96 -7.28 -10.24
CA ASP A 101 19.36 -6.42 -9.22
C ASP A 101 20.11 -6.45 -7.90
N ASP A 102 20.06 -5.32 -7.20
CA ASP A 102 20.49 -5.25 -5.81
C ASP A 102 19.64 -6.19 -4.94
N TRP A 103 20.31 -6.99 -4.11
CA TRP A 103 19.68 -8.01 -3.26
C TRP A 103 18.57 -7.47 -2.35
N HIS A 104 18.62 -6.18 -1.97
CA HIS A 104 17.59 -5.58 -1.14
C HIS A 104 16.20 -5.66 -1.80
N TYR A 105 16.13 -5.65 -3.15
CA TYR A 105 14.88 -5.78 -3.89
C TYR A 105 14.21 -7.15 -3.73
N HIS A 106 14.89 -8.16 -3.16
CA HIS A 106 14.39 -9.53 -3.01
C HIS A 106 13.85 -9.85 -1.61
N ILE A 107 13.76 -8.87 -0.72
CA ILE A 107 13.45 -9.12 0.70
C ILE A 107 12.09 -8.57 1.09
N GLN A 108 11.90 -7.26 0.99
CA GLN A 108 10.79 -6.60 1.69
C GLN A 108 9.48 -6.68 0.90
N HIS A 109 9.50 -6.25 -0.38
CA HIS A 109 8.32 -6.21 -1.25
C HIS A 109 7.06 -5.61 -0.59
N ILE A 110 7.22 -4.56 0.23
CA ILE A 110 6.08 -3.97 0.98
C ILE A 110 5.00 -3.47 0.04
N GLY A 111 5.35 -2.96 -1.14
CA GLY A 111 4.36 -2.58 -2.16
C GLY A 111 3.46 -3.74 -2.57
N ALA A 112 4.01 -4.96 -2.67
CA ALA A 112 3.22 -6.16 -2.95
C ALA A 112 2.31 -6.56 -1.81
N GLN A 113 2.81 -6.47 -0.57
CA GLN A 113 2.02 -6.76 0.62
C GLN A 113 0.88 -5.76 0.81
N THR A 114 1.12 -4.46 0.58
CA THR A 114 0.10 -3.41 0.62
C THR A 114 -1.03 -3.67 -0.37
N ARG A 115 -0.69 -4.04 -1.61
CA ARG A 115 -1.69 -4.38 -2.62
C ARG A 115 -2.46 -5.65 -2.29
N TYR A 116 -1.81 -6.66 -1.69
CA TYR A 116 -2.48 -7.86 -1.19
C TYR A 116 -3.52 -7.49 -0.13
N ILE A 117 -3.16 -6.67 0.86
CA ILE A 117 -4.08 -6.21 1.91
C ILE A 117 -5.27 -5.44 1.32
N ARG A 118 -5.03 -4.53 0.36
CA ARG A 118 -6.10 -3.79 -0.35
C ARG A 118 -7.06 -4.72 -1.10
N ALA A 119 -6.57 -5.85 -1.60
CA ALA A 119 -7.41 -6.83 -2.27
C ALA A 119 -8.26 -7.64 -1.27
N THR A 120 -7.75 -7.88 -0.06
CA THR A 120 -8.45 -8.62 1.00
C THR A 120 -9.40 -7.76 1.84
N ASP A 121 -9.17 -6.45 1.92
CA ASP A 121 -9.98 -5.47 2.66
C ASP A 121 -10.32 -4.27 1.76
N PRO A 122 -11.24 -4.44 0.78
CA PRO A 122 -11.59 -3.40 -0.19
C PRO A 122 -12.40 -2.24 0.42
N GLU A 123 -12.89 -2.40 1.66
CA GLU A 123 -13.75 -1.43 2.35
C GLU A 123 -12.95 -0.31 3.01
N CYS A 124 -11.61 -0.39 3.03
CA CYS A 124 -10.74 0.63 3.62
C CYS A 124 -9.84 1.30 2.57
N ASN A 125 -9.58 2.59 2.74
CA ASN A 125 -8.46 3.24 2.04
C ASN A 125 -7.17 2.89 2.78
N PHE A 126 -6.53 1.79 2.40
CA PHE A 126 -5.24 1.41 2.99
C PHE A 126 -4.10 2.19 2.33
N ILE A 127 -3.42 3.02 3.10
CA ILE A 127 -2.35 3.92 2.65
C ILE A 127 -1.05 3.55 3.37
N THR A 128 0.00 3.29 2.61
CA THR A 128 1.33 3.01 3.15
C THR A 128 2.20 4.24 3.01
N VAL A 129 2.77 4.69 4.13
CA VAL A 129 3.69 5.82 4.19
C VAL A 129 5.08 5.28 4.54
N TYR A 130 6.00 5.39 3.61
CA TYR A 130 7.39 5.01 3.77
C TYR A 130 8.18 6.20 4.33
N LEU A 131 8.83 5.97 5.46
CA LEU A 131 9.62 6.96 6.17
C LEU A 131 11.10 6.55 6.08
N GLU A 132 11.85 7.25 5.23
CA GLU A 132 13.27 7.02 5.00
C GLU A 132 14.09 8.11 5.69
N ALA A 133 14.91 7.72 6.67
CA ALA A 133 15.95 8.58 7.20
C ALA A 133 17.07 8.76 6.17
N ASP A 134 17.59 9.98 6.02
CA ASP A 134 18.67 10.30 5.06
C ASP A 134 20.00 9.55 5.34
N THR A 135 20.23 9.15 6.59
CA THR A 135 21.34 8.28 7.01
C THR A 135 21.09 6.80 6.69
N LYS A 136 19.91 6.45 6.17
CA LYS A 136 19.39 5.07 6.05
C LYS A 136 19.45 4.29 7.36
N SER A 137 19.41 4.98 8.50
CA SER A 137 19.35 4.35 9.81
C SER A 137 18.66 5.25 10.81
N TRP A 138 17.47 4.87 11.26
CA TRP A 138 16.72 5.63 12.28
C TRP A 138 17.48 5.76 13.60
N GLY A 139 18.24 4.73 13.98
CA GLY A 139 19.07 4.77 15.19
C GLY A 139 20.18 5.81 15.10
N SER A 140 20.96 5.78 14.01
CA SER A 140 22.02 6.77 13.77
C SER A 140 21.44 8.17 13.55
N TRP A 141 20.32 8.26 12.82
CA TRP A 141 19.62 9.50 12.60
C TRP A 141 19.21 10.13 13.93
N ARG A 142 18.43 9.43 14.75
CA ARG A 142 17.93 9.96 16.03
C ARG A 142 19.05 10.43 16.97
N LYS A 143 20.17 9.72 17.02
CA LYS A 143 21.30 10.04 17.93
C LYS A 143 22.10 11.27 17.52
N ALA A 144 22.03 11.69 16.26
CA ALA A 144 22.89 12.76 15.76
C ALA A 144 22.52 14.15 16.32
N GLU A 145 21.27 14.38 16.73
CA GLU A 145 20.82 15.64 17.35
C GLU A 145 19.73 15.39 18.41
N PRO A 146 19.77 16.04 19.58
CA PRO A 146 18.77 15.84 20.64
C PRO A 146 17.32 16.17 20.27
N THR A 147 17.11 17.04 19.27
CA THR A 147 15.76 17.50 18.86
C THR A 147 15.10 16.56 17.84
N ARG A 148 15.75 15.47 17.45
CA ARG A 148 15.25 14.58 16.39
C ARG A 148 14.01 13.78 16.76
N ASP A 149 13.77 13.52 18.04
CA ASP A 149 12.50 12.92 18.48
C ASP A 149 11.32 13.85 18.24
N GLN A 150 11.50 15.15 18.48
CA GLN A 150 10.49 16.17 18.18
C GLN A 150 10.21 16.26 16.67
N LYS A 151 11.25 16.19 15.84
CA LYS A 151 11.14 16.14 14.37
C LYS A 151 10.36 14.91 13.87
N ILE A 152 10.51 13.75 14.52
CA ILE A 152 9.71 12.55 14.21
C ILE A 152 8.23 12.82 14.53
N LYS A 153 7.94 13.35 15.72
CA LYS A 153 6.57 13.70 16.14
C LYS A 153 5.91 14.66 15.15
N GLU A 154 6.57 15.76 14.81
CA GLU A 154 6.07 16.75 13.84
C GLU A 154 5.77 16.13 12.48
N THR A 155 6.66 15.25 12.00
CA THR A 155 6.45 14.55 10.73
C THR A 155 5.23 13.64 10.77
N VAL A 156 5.04 12.89 11.86
CA VAL A 156 3.87 12.02 12.05
C VAL A 156 2.59 12.85 12.13
N GLU A 157 2.58 13.93 12.91
CA GLU A 157 1.43 14.83 13.04
C GLU A 157 1.05 15.47 11.70
N TYR A 158 2.04 15.91 10.93
CA TYR A 158 1.84 16.41 9.57
C TYR A 158 1.22 15.35 8.65
N ILE A 159 1.74 14.12 8.65
CA ILE A 159 1.19 13.04 7.81
C ILE A 159 -0.26 12.73 8.19
N LEU A 160 -0.58 12.66 9.48
CA LEU A 160 -1.96 12.46 9.93
C LEU A 160 -2.86 13.60 9.47
N SER A 161 -2.36 14.84 9.48
CA SER A 161 -3.11 16.01 9.03
C SER A 161 -3.54 15.98 7.56
N LEU A 162 -2.78 15.31 6.70
CA LEU A 162 -3.10 15.14 5.29
C LEU A 162 -4.39 14.32 5.07
N PHE A 163 -4.82 13.53 6.06
CA PHE A 163 -5.93 12.59 5.93
C PHE A 163 -7.07 12.84 6.94
N PHE A 164 -7.03 13.92 7.73
CA PHE A 164 -8.13 14.27 8.64
C PHE A 164 -9.40 14.77 7.93
N GLN A 165 -9.31 15.15 6.64
CA GLN A 165 -10.41 15.78 5.90
C GLN A 165 -10.77 15.05 4.59
N VAL A 166 -10.16 13.89 4.34
CA VAL A 166 -10.28 13.16 3.06
C VAL A 166 -11.34 12.07 3.16
#